data_AF-A0A964X8G6-F1
#
_entry.id   AF-A0A964X8G6-F1
#
_cell.length_a   1.000
_cell.length_b   1.000
_cell.length_c   1.000
_cell.angle_alpha   90.00
_cell.angle_beta   90.00
_cell.angle_gamma   90.00
#
_symmetry.space_group_name_H-M   'P 1'
#
loop_
_entity.id
_entity.type
_entity.pdbx_description
1 polymer ?
#
loop_
_entity_poly.entity_id
_entity_poly.type
_entity_poly.pdbx_seq_one_letter_code
_entity_poly.pdbx_strand_id
1 'polypeptide(L)'
;MTSTTRIHSVGDAGFAEFLAGIGHRRPTASRTPVDVAIIGHTGQVGRALLSQLATSRPDPRGPALVFREGINRSRHLVVDRREVREVGRDRGSLAGLGERLAAGGRPAVIVDCTADADLPRSYPAWLRAGIGVVTPNKHGFAGDLSLYRAIHESARLGNAPLGYSATVGAGLPILSTLRRLHQAGSEPTHISAVVSGTLAHVFSRMAGGLALSAAVGDARERGFTEPDPLEDLSGRDVARKLLIMLREAGLEGLAVEREPVVADAWAARAREAANVMEALRECDGTWRRRFESAQAAGETWVYLARVGPGEARVGPVRLPADSPFAVTGGSGNI
;
A
#
# COMPACT_ATOMS: atom_id res chain seq x y z
N MET A 1 48.11 -2.38 -3.80
CA MET A 1 47.63 -1.03 -3.45
C MET A 1 46.14 -1.09 -3.23
N THR A 2 45.75 -1.03 -1.97
CA THR A 2 44.39 -1.14 -1.43
C THR A 2 43.56 0.08 -1.80
N SER A 3 42.54 -0.10 -2.64
CA SER A 3 41.54 0.94 -2.93
C SER A 3 40.43 0.85 -1.88
N THR A 4 40.57 1.67 -0.84
CA THR A 4 39.53 1.88 0.18
C THR A 4 38.46 2.79 -0.42
N THR A 5 37.37 2.21 -0.90
CA THR A 5 36.20 2.95 -1.37
C THR A 5 35.51 3.61 -0.17
N ARG A 6 35.55 4.94 -0.08
CA ARG A 6 34.83 5.71 0.95
C ARG A 6 33.33 5.73 0.65
N ILE A 7 32.57 4.91 1.37
CA ILE A 7 31.12 5.04 1.52
C ILE A 7 30.89 6.08 2.63
N HIS A 8 31.12 7.36 2.33
CA HIS A 8 30.89 8.45 3.29
C HIS A 8 30.14 9.58 2.59
N SER A 9 28.82 9.43 2.41
CA SER A 9 27.92 10.57 2.26
C SER A 9 26.44 10.22 2.39
N VAL A 10 26.03 8.95 2.29
CA VAL A 10 24.62 8.60 2.51
C VAL A 10 24.36 8.41 3.99
N GLY A 11 23.78 9.42 4.64
CA GLY A 11 23.37 9.37 6.06
C GLY A 11 22.19 8.42 6.37
N ASP A 12 21.82 7.52 5.46
CA ASP A 12 20.82 6.48 5.69
C ASP A 12 21.53 5.11 5.68
N ALA A 13 21.70 4.54 6.87
CA ALA A 13 22.42 3.28 7.08
C ALA A 13 21.79 2.10 6.32
N GLY A 14 20.45 2.07 6.19
CA GLY A 14 19.76 1.00 5.46
C GLY A 14 19.99 1.09 3.95
N PHE A 15 20.12 2.31 3.42
CA PHE A 15 20.47 2.51 2.01
C PHE A 15 21.93 2.13 1.73
N ALA A 16 22.85 2.47 2.63
CA ALA A 16 24.26 2.09 2.52
C ALA A 16 24.43 0.55 2.57
N GLU A 17 23.69 -0.14 3.43
CA GLU A 17 23.67 -1.60 3.51
C GLU A 17 23.09 -2.24 2.24
N PHE A 18 22.02 -1.69 1.68
CA PHE A 18 21.49 -2.13 0.37
C PHE A 18 22.54 -2.03 -0.74
N LEU A 19 23.23 -0.88 -0.85
CA LEU A 19 24.28 -0.67 -1.85
C LEU A 19 25.45 -1.65 -1.69
N ALA A 20 25.78 -2.01 -0.45
CA ALA A 20 26.80 -3.02 -0.16
C ALA A 20 26.34 -4.44 -0.54
N GLY A 21 25.03 -4.73 -0.39
CA GLY A 21 24.41 -6.02 -0.70
C GLY A 21 24.18 -6.28 -2.19
N ILE A 22 23.96 -5.25 -3.01
CA ILE A 22 23.81 -5.35 -4.48
C ILE A 22 25.14 -5.62 -5.20
N GLY A 23 26.02 -6.43 -4.61
CA GLY A 23 27.27 -6.87 -5.21
C GLY A 23 27.02 -7.21 -6.67
N HIS A 24 27.47 -6.31 -7.56
CA HIS A 24 27.48 -6.53 -8.99
C HIS A 24 28.47 -7.66 -9.24
N ARG A 25 28.05 -8.91 -9.00
CA ARG A 25 28.66 -10.08 -9.60
C ARG A 25 28.65 -9.78 -11.08
N ARG A 26 29.82 -9.88 -11.72
CA ARG A 26 29.95 -9.81 -13.18
C ARG A 26 28.73 -10.51 -13.77
N PRO A 27 27.92 -9.86 -14.63
CA PRO A 27 26.88 -10.57 -15.32
C PRO A 27 27.54 -11.78 -15.97
N THR A 28 27.19 -12.98 -15.51
CA THR A 28 27.31 -14.15 -16.37
C THR A 28 26.49 -13.79 -17.60
N ALA A 29 27.03 -14.06 -18.78
CA ALA A 29 26.72 -13.39 -20.05
C ALA A 29 25.26 -13.47 -20.56
N SER A 30 24.25 -13.83 -19.75
CA SER A 30 22.89 -14.10 -20.21
C SER A 30 21.75 -13.42 -19.44
N ARG A 31 21.99 -12.41 -18.60
CA ARG A 31 20.91 -11.70 -17.87
C ARG A 31 20.74 -10.28 -18.38
N THR A 32 19.56 -9.95 -18.92
CA THR A 32 19.19 -8.58 -19.30
C THR A 32 19.17 -7.69 -18.05
N PRO A 33 20.00 -6.64 -17.97
CA PRO A 33 19.94 -5.68 -16.89
C PRO A 33 18.66 -4.85 -16.97
N VAL A 34 18.03 -4.60 -15.82
CA VAL A 34 16.86 -3.72 -15.68
C VAL A 34 17.21 -2.60 -14.72
N ASP A 35 17.08 -1.37 -15.18
CA ASP A 35 17.35 -0.17 -14.38
C ASP A 35 16.16 0.08 -13.42
N VAL A 36 16.46 0.36 -12.15
CA VAL A 36 15.45 0.53 -11.10
C VAL A 36 15.57 1.92 -10.50
N ALA A 37 14.46 2.67 -10.48
CA ALA A 37 14.33 3.89 -9.69
C ALA A 37 13.30 3.67 -8.58
N ILE A 38 13.59 4.14 -7.36
CA ILE A 38 12.69 3.98 -6.21
C ILE A 38 12.31 5.37 -5.67
N ILE A 39 11.02 5.65 -5.66
CA ILE A 39 10.44 6.85 -5.08
C ILE A 39 9.90 6.49 -3.68
N GLY A 40 10.23 7.28 -2.66
CA GLY A 40 9.89 6.96 -1.27
C GLY A 40 10.82 5.95 -0.60
N HIS A 41 12.06 5.83 -1.07
CA HIS A 41 13.04 4.82 -0.59
C HIS A 41 13.36 4.88 0.92
N THR A 42 13.18 6.02 1.58
CA THR A 42 13.36 6.19 3.04
C THR A 42 12.10 5.93 3.87
N GLY A 43 10.95 5.73 3.23
CA GLY A 43 9.70 5.37 3.91
C GLY A 43 9.72 3.92 4.42
N GLN A 44 8.74 3.54 5.23
CA GLN A 44 8.67 2.19 5.82
C GLN A 44 8.70 1.09 4.73
N VAL A 45 7.85 1.22 3.70
CA VAL A 45 7.79 0.26 2.59
C VAL A 45 9.07 0.31 1.73
N GLY A 46 9.58 1.51 1.44
CA GLY A 46 10.81 1.68 0.67
C GLY A 46 12.02 1.01 1.32
N ARG A 47 12.20 1.22 2.63
CA ARG A 47 13.28 0.59 3.41
C ARG A 47 13.12 -0.93 3.48
N ALA A 48 11.91 -1.42 3.72
CA ALA A 48 11.64 -2.86 3.73
C ALA A 48 11.95 -3.50 2.37
N LEU A 49 11.55 -2.86 1.27
CA LEU A 49 11.88 -3.31 -0.09
C LEU A 49 13.40 -3.36 -0.32
N LEU A 50 14.11 -2.28 0.02
CA LEU A 50 15.56 -2.23 -0.13
C LEU A 50 16.26 -3.32 0.68
N SER A 51 15.85 -3.52 1.94
CA SER A 51 16.36 -4.59 2.79
C SER A 51 16.10 -5.98 2.19
N GLN A 52 14.90 -6.21 1.67
CA GLN A 52 14.58 -7.47 0.98
C GLN A 52 15.42 -7.65 -0.28
N LEU A 53 15.62 -6.62 -1.10
CA LEU A 53 16.45 -6.69 -2.30
C LEU A 53 17.94 -6.93 -1.98
N ALA A 54 18.42 -6.44 -0.83
CA ALA A 54 19.80 -6.64 -0.38
C ALA A 54 20.07 -8.07 0.13
N THR A 55 19.06 -8.67 0.76
CA THR A 55 19.18 -9.96 1.47
C THR A 55 18.65 -11.15 0.68
N SER A 56 17.74 -10.92 -0.26
CA SER A 56 17.17 -11.98 -1.09
C SER A 56 18.19 -12.50 -2.09
N ARG A 57 18.22 -13.82 -2.32
CA ARG A 57 18.92 -14.40 -3.46
C ARG A 57 18.07 -14.16 -4.71
N PRO A 58 18.49 -13.30 -5.66
CA PRO A 58 17.69 -13.05 -6.86
C PRO A 58 17.54 -14.34 -7.65
N ASP A 59 16.34 -14.60 -8.22
CA ASP A 59 16.11 -15.76 -9.09
C ASP A 59 17.21 -15.77 -10.17
N PRO A 60 18.02 -16.83 -10.29
CA PRO A 60 19.09 -16.91 -11.28
C PRO A 60 18.60 -16.76 -12.72
N ARG A 61 17.31 -17.03 -12.97
CA ARG A 61 16.64 -16.90 -14.28
C ARG A 61 16.04 -15.51 -14.52
N GLY A 62 15.93 -14.67 -13.49
CA GLY A 62 15.35 -13.33 -13.58
C GLY A 62 16.32 -12.29 -14.18
N PRO A 63 15.87 -11.05 -14.44
CA PRO A 63 16.75 -9.97 -14.85
C PRO A 63 17.76 -9.60 -13.76
N ALA A 64 18.85 -8.93 -14.14
CA ALA A 64 19.77 -8.32 -13.18
C ALA A 64 19.29 -6.91 -12.84
N LEU A 65 18.96 -6.63 -11.59
CA LEU A 65 18.48 -5.31 -11.18
C LEU A 65 19.65 -4.34 -10.97
N VAL A 66 19.55 -3.14 -11.53
CA VAL A 66 20.56 -2.08 -11.42
C VAL A 66 19.89 -0.84 -10.85
N PHE A 67 20.15 -0.53 -9.59
CA PHE A 67 19.60 0.68 -8.97
C PHE A 67 20.23 1.94 -9.57
N ARG A 68 19.41 2.89 -10.00
CA ARG A 68 19.83 4.15 -10.63
C ARG A 68 19.52 5.37 -9.80
N GLU A 69 18.29 5.46 -9.30
CA GLU A 69 17.83 6.68 -8.63
C GLU A 69 16.97 6.37 -7.41
N GLY A 70 17.21 7.11 -6.33
CA GLY A 70 16.41 7.09 -5.10
C GLY A 70 15.84 8.47 -4.85
N ILE A 71 14.52 8.62 -4.88
CA ILE A 71 13.88 9.93 -4.77
C ILE A 71 12.98 9.95 -3.52
N ASN A 72 13.07 10.97 -2.68
CA ASN A 72 12.12 11.20 -1.57
C ASN A 72 11.80 12.70 -1.43
N ARG A 73 10.94 13.12 -0.50
CA ARG A 73 10.51 14.53 -0.39
C ARG A 73 11.62 15.58 -0.31
N SER A 74 12.80 15.25 0.21
CA SER A 74 13.90 16.20 0.44
C SER A 74 15.22 15.82 -0.24
N ARG A 75 15.34 14.60 -0.76
CA ARG A 75 16.58 14.02 -1.29
C ARG A 75 16.36 13.40 -2.66
N HIS A 76 17.42 13.45 -3.45
CA HIS A 76 17.55 12.75 -4.71
C HIS A 76 18.93 12.10 -4.74
N LEU A 77 18.96 10.77 -4.74
CA LEU A 77 20.15 9.96 -4.84
C LEU A 77 20.28 9.50 -6.29
N VAL A 78 21.44 9.72 -6.89
CA VAL A 78 21.78 9.20 -8.21
C VAL A 78 22.96 8.26 -8.04
N VAL A 79 22.85 7.08 -8.65
CA VAL A 79 23.87 6.04 -8.63
C VAL A 79 24.45 5.90 -10.02
N ASP A 80 25.72 6.29 -10.14
CA ASP A 80 26.51 6.06 -11.35
C ASP A 80 27.62 5.05 -11.05
N ARG A 81 27.57 3.91 -11.74
CA ARG A 81 28.44 2.72 -11.57
C ARG A 81 28.43 2.16 -10.14
N ARG A 82 29.11 2.82 -9.21
CA ARG A 82 29.29 2.47 -7.79
C ARG A 82 29.31 3.68 -6.86
N GLU A 83 29.26 4.88 -7.41
CA GLU A 83 29.23 6.10 -6.62
C GLU A 83 27.79 6.52 -6.42
N VAL A 84 27.43 6.75 -5.17
CA VAL A 84 26.15 7.36 -4.82
C VAL A 84 26.38 8.82 -4.54
N ARG A 85 25.68 9.65 -5.29
CA ARG A 85 25.72 11.09 -5.16
C ARG A 85 24.34 11.55 -4.74
N GLU A 86 24.27 12.24 -3.61
CA GLU A 86 23.09 13.03 -3.27
C GLU A 86 23.16 14.31 -4.11
N VAL A 87 22.16 14.51 -4.96
CA VAL A 87 21.99 15.72 -5.75
C VAL A 87 20.87 16.56 -5.15
N GLY A 88 20.95 17.88 -5.33
CA GLY A 88 19.91 18.79 -4.87
C GLY A 88 18.57 18.40 -5.46
N ARG A 89 17.55 18.26 -4.61
CA ARG A 89 16.19 17.95 -5.07
C ARG A 89 15.56 19.20 -5.67
N ASP A 90 15.03 19.05 -6.88
CA ASP A 90 14.24 20.09 -7.54
C ASP A 90 12.97 19.51 -8.21
N ARG A 91 12.24 20.35 -8.95
CA ARG A 91 11.04 19.93 -9.69
C ARG A 91 11.38 18.93 -10.82
N GLY A 92 12.57 19.00 -11.39
CA GLY A 92 13.08 18.13 -12.45
C GLY A 92 13.45 16.72 -11.97
N SER A 93 13.70 16.54 -10.66
CA SER A 93 13.95 15.22 -10.07
C SER A 93 12.84 14.22 -10.42
N LEU A 94 11.56 14.60 -10.29
CA LEU A 94 10.45 13.72 -10.68
C LEU A 94 10.02 13.92 -12.13
N ALA A 95 9.93 15.17 -12.60
CA ALA A 95 9.41 15.47 -13.94
C ALA A 95 10.26 14.83 -15.05
N GLY A 96 11.59 14.84 -14.92
CA GLY A 96 12.50 14.27 -15.92
C GLY A 96 12.88 12.81 -15.68
N LEU A 97 12.31 12.13 -14.67
CA LEU A 97 12.73 10.76 -14.32
C LEU A 97 12.55 9.78 -15.48
N GLY A 98 11.40 9.83 -16.15
CA GLY A 98 11.11 8.95 -17.28
C GLY A 98 12.10 9.14 -18.43
N GLU A 99 12.39 10.40 -18.78
CA GLU A 99 13.33 10.75 -19.85
C GLU A 99 14.76 10.27 -19.54
N ARG A 100 15.22 10.47 -18.29
CA ARG A 100 16.54 10.01 -17.85
C ARG A 100 16.68 8.48 -17.92
N LEU A 101 15.65 7.75 -17.48
CA LEU A 101 15.65 6.28 -17.56
C LEU A 101 15.60 5.80 -19.02
N ALA A 102 14.77 6.42 -19.87
CA ALA A 102 14.68 6.08 -21.28
C ALA A 102 16.00 6.34 -22.04
N ALA A 103 16.67 7.46 -21.74
CA ALA A 103 17.98 7.79 -22.32
C ALA A 103 19.07 6.76 -22.00
N GLY A 104 18.91 5.99 -20.93
CA GLY A 104 19.81 4.89 -20.57
C GLY A 104 19.79 3.70 -21.54
N GLY A 105 18.78 3.61 -22.42
CA GLY A 105 18.69 2.59 -23.47
C GLY A 105 18.47 1.16 -22.95
N ARG A 106 18.04 1.00 -21.69
CA ARG A 106 17.78 -0.28 -21.05
C ARG A 106 16.32 -0.36 -20.59
N PRO A 107 15.75 -1.57 -20.45
CA PRO A 107 14.49 -1.73 -19.74
C PRO A 107 14.59 -1.11 -18.35
N ALA A 108 13.54 -0.41 -17.93
CA ALA A 108 13.53 0.27 -16.64
C ALA A 108 12.21 0.04 -15.90
N VAL A 109 12.27 0.11 -14.57
CA VAL A 109 11.12 0.07 -13.69
C VAL A 109 11.22 1.16 -12.63
N ILE A 110 10.11 1.89 -12.45
CA ILE A 110 9.93 2.85 -11.36
C ILE A 110 9.11 2.16 -10.28
N VAL A 111 9.64 2.14 -9.05
CA VAL A 111 8.96 1.65 -7.87
C VAL A 111 8.50 2.84 -7.04
N ASP A 112 7.20 3.11 -7.05
CA ASP A 112 6.61 4.13 -6.18
C ASP A 112 6.21 3.50 -4.84
N CYS A 113 6.96 3.79 -3.77
CA CYS A 113 6.68 3.36 -2.41
C CYS A 113 6.02 4.46 -1.55
N THR A 114 5.38 5.45 -2.17
CA THR A 114 4.76 6.59 -1.49
C THR A 114 3.24 6.40 -1.32
N ALA A 115 2.65 7.30 -0.53
CA ALA A 115 1.20 7.53 -0.48
C ALA A 115 0.84 8.89 -1.08
N ASP A 116 1.63 9.36 -2.05
CA ASP A 116 1.39 10.64 -2.73
C ASP A 116 0.18 10.49 -3.68
N ALA A 117 -0.83 11.35 -3.52
CA ALA A 117 -2.06 11.27 -4.29
C ALA A 117 -1.90 11.75 -5.74
N ASP A 118 -0.91 12.59 -6.02
CA ASP A 118 -0.71 13.20 -7.34
C ASP A 118 0.32 12.45 -8.19
N LEU A 119 1.28 11.77 -7.55
CA LEU A 119 2.31 11.00 -8.26
C LEU A 119 1.77 10.00 -9.30
N PRO A 120 0.65 9.28 -9.04
CA PRO A 120 0.05 8.38 -10.04
C PRO A 120 -0.32 9.05 -11.37
N ARG A 121 -0.52 10.37 -11.41
CA ARG A 121 -0.77 11.12 -12.65
C ARG A 121 0.43 11.09 -13.61
N SER A 122 1.62 10.78 -13.11
CA SER A 122 2.83 10.62 -13.93
C SER A 122 2.95 9.23 -14.56
N TYR A 123 2.27 8.22 -14.00
CA TYR A 123 2.42 6.84 -14.44
C TYR A 123 2.06 6.62 -15.92
N PRO A 124 0.97 7.20 -16.48
CA PRO A 124 0.64 7.02 -17.89
C PRO A 124 1.79 7.39 -18.83
N ALA A 125 2.50 8.48 -18.54
CA ALA A 125 3.63 8.92 -19.34
C ALA A 125 4.80 7.92 -19.29
N TRP A 126 5.15 7.42 -18.09
CA TRP A 126 6.20 6.42 -17.92
C TRP A 126 5.86 5.10 -18.61
N LEU A 127 4.63 4.62 -18.41
CA LEU A 127 4.14 3.37 -18.98
C LEU A 127 4.11 3.43 -20.51
N ARG A 128 3.64 4.55 -21.11
CA ARG A 128 3.69 4.73 -22.57
C ARG A 128 5.11 4.72 -23.13
N ALA A 129 6.09 5.17 -22.36
CA ALA A 129 7.50 5.12 -22.74
C ALA A 129 8.13 3.72 -22.59
N GLY A 130 7.37 2.69 -22.22
CA GLY A 130 7.87 1.33 -22.00
C GLY A 130 8.50 1.13 -20.62
N ILE A 131 8.40 2.11 -19.71
CA ILE A 131 8.97 2.04 -18.36
C ILE A 131 7.95 1.38 -17.44
N GLY A 132 8.33 0.28 -16.80
CA GLY A 132 7.47 -0.41 -15.85
C GLY A 132 7.15 0.41 -14.61
N VAL A 133 6.00 0.18 -14.00
CA VAL A 133 5.61 0.79 -12.72
C VAL A 133 5.22 -0.29 -11.72
N VAL A 134 5.81 -0.25 -10.53
CA VAL A 134 5.45 -1.11 -9.39
C VAL A 134 5.10 -0.24 -8.18
N THR A 135 3.97 -0.48 -7.52
CA THR A 135 3.55 0.41 -6.42
C THR A 135 2.53 -0.22 -5.45
N PRO A 136 2.59 0.10 -4.14
CA PRO A 136 1.48 -0.09 -3.21
C PRO A 136 0.56 1.14 -3.13
N ASN A 137 0.80 2.18 -3.94
CA ASN A 137 0.06 3.44 -3.91
C ASN A 137 -1.35 3.25 -4.48
N LYS A 138 -2.35 3.30 -3.59
CA LYS A 138 -3.76 3.09 -3.93
C LYS A 138 -4.35 4.23 -4.75
N HIS A 139 -3.76 5.44 -4.74
CA HIS A 139 -4.40 6.62 -5.35
C HIS A 139 -4.57 6.50 -6.87
N GLY A 140 -3.66 5.81 -7.56
CA GLY A 140 -3.81 5.54 -9.00
C GLY A 140 -4.93 4.55 -9.34
N PHE A 141 -5.31 3.69 -8.39
CA PHE A 141 -6.22 2.56 -8.62
C PHE A 141 -7.56 2.66 -7.89
N ALA A 142 -7.65 3.52 -6.87
CA ALA A 142 -8.86 3.86 -6.13
C ALA A 142 -9.32 5.31 -6.35
N GLY A 143 -8.57 6.08 -7.14
CA GLY A 143 -8.91 7.46 -7.49
C GLY A 143 -9.91 7.53 -8.63
N ASP A 144 -9.84 8.61 -9.39
CA ASP A 144 -10.65 8.83 -10.59
C ASP A 144 -10.58 7.64 -11.58
N LEU A 145 -11.73 7.29 -12.16
CA LEU A 145 -11.82 6.13 -13.06
C LEU A 145 -11.08 6.38 -14.38
N SER A 146 -11.01 7.62 -14.86
CA SER A 146 -10.27 7.96 -16.07
C SER A 146 -8.76 7.79 -15.86
N LEU A 147 -8.24 8.14 -14.67
CA LEU A 147 -6.84 7.90 -14.33
C LEU A 147 -6.52 6.40 -14.28
N TYR A 148 -7.37 5.60 -13.63
CA TYR A 148 -7.22 4.13 -13.61
C TYR A 148 -7.14 3.55 -15.03
N ARG A 149 -8.12 3.90 -15.88
CA ARG A 149 -8.15 3.46 -17.28
C ARG A 149 -6.95 3.95 -18.07
N ALA A 150 -6.50 5.19 -17.88
CA ALA A 150 -5.33 5.75 -18.53
C ALA A 150 -4.04 5.03 -18.15
N ILE A 151 -3.89 4.64 -16.88
CA ILE A 151 -2.74 3.83 -16.39
C ILE A 151 -2.72 2.48 -17.11
N HIS A 152 -3.85 1.77 -17.10
CA HIS A 152 -3.96 0.44 -17.74
C HIS A 152 -3.73 0.49 -19.25
N GLU A 153 -4.36 1.44 -19.93
CA GLU A 153 -4.21 1.61 -21.37
C GLU A 153 -2.78 2.00 -21.75
N SER A 154 -2.13 2.85 -20.95
CA SER A 154 -0.73 3.23 -21.17
C SER A 154 0.22 2.05 -20.98
N ALA A 155 -0.02 1.20 -19.98
CA ALA A 155 0.75 -0.04 -19.80
C ALA A 155 0.62 -0.97 -21.01
N ARG A 156 -0.60 -1.11 -21.55
CA ARG A 156 -0.87 -1.91 -22.75
C ARG A 156 -0.18 -1.34 -23.99
N LEU A 157 -0.34 -0.05 -24.25
CA LEU A 157 0.21 0.62 -25.45
C LEU A 157 1.74 0.68 -25.43
N GLY A 158 2.34 0.93 -24.26
CA GLY A 158 3.79 0.94 -24.11
C GLY A 158 4.42 -0.43 -23.93
N ASN A 159 3.63 -1.51 -23.88
CA ASN A 159 4.07 -2.86 -23.53
C ASN A 159 4.90 -2.90 -22.23
N ALA A 160 4.47 -2.12 -21.24
CA ALA A 160 5.19 -1.90 -19.99
C ALA A 160 4.56 -2.71 -18.85
N PRO A 161 5.37 -3.35 -17.97
CA PRO A 161 4.84 -4.09 -16.84
C PRO A 161 4.25 -3.13 -15.79
N LEU A 162 3.08 -3.48 -15.27
CA LEU A 162 2.36 -2.76 -14.22
C LEU A 162 2.08 -3.69 -13.03
N GLY A 163 2.64 -3.38 -11.87
CA GLY A 163 2.48 -4.16 -10.65
C GLY A 163 1.91 -3.33 -9.50
N TYR A 164 0.75 -3.73 -8.97
CA TYR A 164 0.10 -3.01 -7.86
C TYR A 164 -0.63 -3.94 -6.89
N SER A 165 -0.23 -5.22 -6.82
CA SER A 165 -0.82 -6.20 -5.91
C SER A 165 -0.79 -5.76 -4.45
N ALA A 166 0.27 -5.04 -4.04
CA ALA A 166 0.45 -4.56 -2.68
C ALA A 166 -0.55 -3.45 -2.26
N THR A 167 -1.39 -2.96 -3.17
CA THR A 167 -2.45 -1.99 -2.83
C THR A 167 -3.56 -2.61 -1.98
N VAL A 168 -3.80 -3.93 -2.09
CA VAL A 168 -4.85 -4.67 -1.35
C VAL A 168 -4.28 -5.99 -0.85
N GLY A 169 -4.42 -6.26 0.45
CA GLY A 169 -3.95 -7.52 1.04
C GLY A 169 -2.43 -7.65 1.20
N ALA A 170 -1.67 -6.58 0.96
CA ALA A 170 -0.21 -6.56 1.00
C ALA A 170 0.42 -7.65 0.11
N GLY A 171 0.90 -8.75 0.68
CA GLY A 171 1.50 -9.85 -0.08
C GLY A 171 0.48 -10.86 -0.65
N LEU A 172 -0.79 -10.78 -0.26
CA LEU A 172 -1.81 -11.76 -0.66
C LEU A 172 -2.21 -11.59 -2.14
N PRO A 173 -2.46 -12.69 -2.88
CA PRO A 173 -2.80 -12.65 -4.30
C PRO A 173 -4.28 -12.30 -4.56
N ILE A 174 -4.83 -11.31 -3.84
CA ILE A 174 -6.25 -10.95 -3.91
C ILE A 174 -6.58 -10.43 -5.32
N LEU A 175 -5.86 -9.40 -5.77
CA LEU A 175 -6.16 -8.73 -7.05
C LEU A 175 -5.93 -9.65 -8.26
N SER A 176 -4.87 -10.45 -8.25
CA SER A 176 -4.62 -11.41 -9.33
C SER A 176 -5.68 -12.51 -9.39
N THR A 177 -6.20 -12.94 -8.25
CA THR A 177 -7.30 -13.92 -8.20
C THR A 177 -8.57 -13.33 -8.80
N LEU A 178 -8.98 -12.13 -8.38
CA LEU A 178 -10.16 -11.45 -8.92
C LEU A 178 -10.06 -11.23 -10.43
N ARG A 179 -8.90 -10.74 -10.90
CA ARG A 179 -8.65 -10.52 -12.32
C ARG A 179 -8.75 -11.81 -13.14
N ARG A 180 -8.19 -12.92 -12.64
CA ARG A 180 -8.26 -14.22 -13.33
C ARG A 180 -9.68 -14.77 -13.39
N LEU A 181 -10.46 -14.60 -12.34
CA LEU A 181 -11.88 -14.99 -12.32
C LEU A 181 -12.67 -14.20 -13.37
N HIS A 182 -12.52 -12.87 -13.37
CA HIS A 182 -13.18 -12.00 -14.34
C HIS A 182 -12.79 -12.36 -15.79
N GLN A 183 -11.49 -12.55 -16.06
CA GLN A 183 -11.00 -12.96 -17.38
C GLN A 183 -11.50 -14.33 -17.83
N ALA A 184 -11.82 -15.23 -16.89
CA ALA A 184 -12.42 -16.52 -17.17
C ALA A 184 -13.95 -16.44 -17.40
N GLY A 185 -14.54 -15.24 -17.37
CA GLY A 185 -15.99 -15.03 -17.47
C GLY A 185 -16.76 -15.37 -16.19
N SER A 186 -16.07 -15.48 -15.06
CA SER A 186 -16.69 -15.71 -13.75
C SER A 186 -16.89 -14.39 -13.03
N GLU A 187 -18.13 -14.09 -12.67
CA GLU A 187 -18.47 -12.90 -11.89
C GLU A 187 -18.71 -13.29 -10.42
N PRO A 188 -18.00 -12.66 -9.47
CA PRO A 188 -18.21 -12.94 -8.06
C PRO A 188 -19.58 -12.41 -7.63
N THR A 189 -20.45 -13.32 -7.18
CA THR A 189 -21.75 -12.95 -6.59
C THR A 189 -21.61 -12.24 -5.25
N HIS A 190 -20.59 -12.63 -4.47
CA HIS A 190 -20.32 -12.10 -3.14
C HIS A 190 -18.82 -12.03 -2.88
N ILE A 191 -18.39 -11.00 -2.16
CA ILE A 191 -17.04 -10.85 -1.63
C ILE A 191 -17.17 -10.37 -0.19
N SER A 192 -16.44 -10.99 0.74
CA SER A 192 -16.30 -10.50 2.12
C SER A 192 -14.81 -10.52 2.47
N ALA A 193 -14.29 -9.40 2.96
CA ALA A 193 -12.86 -9.29 3.24
C ALA A 193 -12.56 -8.39 4.45
N VAL A 194 -11.58 -8.80 5.26
CA VAL A 194 -10.94 -7.96 6.27
C VAL A 194 -9.66 -7.44 5.64
N VAL A 195 -9.62 -6.15 5.31
CA VAL A 195 -8.49 -5.54 4.58
C VAL A 195 -7.87 -4.36 5.32
N SER A 196 -8.12 -4.21 6.62
CA SER A 196 -7.45 -3.26 7.50
C SER A 196 -6.97 -3.94 8.77
N GLY A 197 -5.65 -4.08 8.92
CA GLY A 197 -5.04 -4.65 10.12
C GLY A 197 -5.32 -3.82 11.37
N THR A 198 -5.39 -2.50 11.26
CA THR A 198 -5.73 -1.60 12.39
C THR A 198 -7.15 -1.84 12.88
N LEU A 199 -8.13 -1.86 11.97
CA LEU A 199 -9.53 -2.07 12.35
C LEU A 199 -9.77 -3.50 12.82
N ALA A 200 -9.14 -4.50 12.20
CA ALA A 200 -9.19 -5.89 12.67
C ALA A 200 -8.72 -5.98 14.13
N HIS A 201 -7.59 -5.35 14.45
CA HIS A 201 -7.03 -5.32 15.79
C HIS A 201 -7.95 -4.58 16.78
N VAL A 202 -8.43 -3.38 16.42
CA VAL A 202 -9.32 -2.59 17.27
C VAL A 202 -10.62 -3.33 17.60
N PHE A 203 -11.28 -3.94 16.61
CA PHE A 203 -12.50 -4.73 16.83
C PHE A 203 -12.22 -6.01 17.64
N SER A 204 -11.10 -6.68 17.40
CA SER A 204 -10.68 -7.85 18.21
C SER A 204 -10.48 -7.48 19.68
N ARG A 205 -9.84 -6.33 19.96
CA ARG A 205 -9.68 -5.82 21.33
C ARG A 205 -11.01 -5.47 22.00
N MET A 206 -11.93 -4.83 21.27
CA MET A 206 -13.26 -4.53 21.79
C MET A 206 -14.09 -5.80 22.05
N ALA A 207 -13.96 -6.82 21.21
CA ALA A 207 -14.58 -8.13 21.45
C ALA A 207 -14.06 -8.79 22.75
N GLY A 208 -12.80 -8.53 23.10
CA GLY A 208 -12.18 -8.92 24.37
C GLY A 208 -12.55 -8.05 25.57
N GLY A 209 -13.46 -7.07 25.42
CA GLY A 209 -13.98 -6.24 26.50
C GLY A 209 -13.32 -4.87 26.67
N LEU A 210 -12.33 -4.51 25.83
CA LEU A 210 -11.77 -3.16 25.87
C LEU A 210 -12.75 -2.12 25.34
N ALA A 211 -12.71 -0.91 25.92
CA ALA A 211 -13.39 0.24 25.35
C ALA A 211 -12.75 0.66 24.00
N LEU A 212 -13.48 1.35 23.13
CA LEU A 212 -12.97 1.80 21.83
C LEU A 212 -11.70 2.63 21.98
N SER A 213 -11.73 3.64 22.87
CA SER A 213 -10.59 4.53 23.13
C SER A 213 -9.34 3.75 23.57
N ALA A 214 -9.50 2.75 24.43
CA ALA A 214 -8.42 1.88 24.90
C ALA A 214 -7.91 0.94 23.80
N ALA A 215 -8.81 0.36 22.99
CA ALA A 215 -8.44 -0.50 21.86
C ALA A 215 -7.65 0.27 20.79
N VAL A 216 -8.03 1.52 20.50
CA VAL A 216 -7.28 2.41 19.61
C VAL A 216 -5.94 2.81 20.23
N GLY A 217 -5.88 3.04 21.54
CA GLY A 217 -4.64 3.27 22.27
C GLY A 217 -3.65 2.10 22.13
N ASP A 218 -4.12 0.87 22.37
CA ASP A 218 -3.31 -0.36 22.19
C ASP A 218 -2.84 -0.52 20.73
N ALA A 219 -3.69 -0.22 19.75
CA ALA A 219 -3.29 -0.23 18.33
C ALA A 219 -2.16 0.78 18.05
N ARG A 220 -2.23 1.97 18.64
CA ARG A 220 -1.23 3.03 18.48
C ARG A 220 0.10 2.67 19.15
N GLU A 221 0.07 2.13 20.37
CA GLU A 221 1.27 1.68 21.09
C GLU A 221 2.02 0.58 20.33
N ARG A 222 1.28 -0.27 19.62
CA ARG A 222 1.84 -1.33 18.77
C ARG A 222 2.26 -0.85 17.37
N GLY A 223 2.09 0.43 17.07
CA GLY A 223 2.45 1.03 15.79
C GLY A 223 1.56 0.60 14.62
N PHE A 224 0.31 0.19 14.89
CA PHE A 224 -0.64 -0.20 13.84
C PHE A 224 -1.40 0.98 13.24
N THR A 225 -1.62 2.05 14.01
CA THR A 225 -2.36 3.21 13.53
C THR A 225 -1.47 4.17 12.74
N GLU A 226 -2.10 4.97 11.89
CA GLU A 226 -1.50 6.21 11.40
C GLU A 226 -1.27 7.22 12.56
N PRO A 227 -0.49 8.31 12.35
CA PRO A 227 -0.32 9.35 13.37
C PRO A 227 -1.63 9.97 13.86
N ASP A 228 -2.61 10.09 12.97
CA ASP A 228 -4.01 10.41 13.30
C ASP A 228 -4.84 9.12 13.27
N PRO A 229 -5.24 8.56 14.43
CA PRO A 229 -6.02 7.32 14.48
C PRO A 229 -7.41 7.44 13.85
N LEU A 230 -7.94 8.66 13.68
CA LEU A 230 -9.23 8.87 13.03
C LEU A 230 -9.19 8.55 11.52
N GLU A 231 -8.01 8.54 10.92
CA GLU A 231 -7.85 8.11 9.52
C GLU A 231 -8.24 6.63 9.36
N ASP A 232 -7.79 5.76 10.27
CA ASP A 232 -8.15 4.34 10.29
C ASP A 232 -9.65 4.16 10.60
N LEU A 233 -10.15 4.82 11.65
CA LEU A 233 -11.56 4.73 12.08
C LEU A 233 -12.55 5.26 11.05
N SER A 234 -12.10 6.08 10.10
CA SER A 234 -12.94 6.56 9.00
C SER A 234 -13.35 5.45 8.04
N GLY A 235 -12.59 4.35 7.94
CA GLY A 235 -12.86 3.29 6.97
C GLY A 235 -12.57 3.65 5.51
N ARG A 236 -12.04 4.86 5.23
CA ARG A 236 -11.72 5.30 3.86
C ARG A 236 -10.65 4.44 3.18
N ASP A 237 -9.68 3.94 3.94
CA ASP A 237 -8.67 3.03 3.40
C ASP A 237 -9.28 1.69 2.95
N VAL A 238 -10.19 1.13 3.75
CA VAL A 238 -10.96 -0.07 3.40
C VAL A 238 -11.82 0.18 2.16
N ALA A 239 -12.50 1.33 2.08
CA ALA A 239 -13.29 1.71 0.90
C ALA A 239 -12.44 1.81 -0.37
N ARG A 240 -11.23 2.39 -0.29
CA ARG A 240 -10.30 2.45 -1.43
C ARG A 240 -9.86 1.04 -1.85
N LYS A 241 -9.56 0.16 -0.90
CA LYS A 241 -9.17 -1.24 -1.19
C LYS A 241 -10.32 -2.00 -1.86
N LEU A 242 -11.55 -1.83 -1.37
CA LEU A 242 -12.73 -2.43 -1.98
C LEU A 242 -12.95 -1.90 -3.40
N LEU A 243 -12.80 -0.60 -3.64
CA LEU A 243 -12.94 -0.03 -4.98
C LEU A 243 -11.92 -0.61 -5.97
N ILE A 244 -10.68 -0.83 -5.54
CA ILE A 244 -9.66 -1.51 -6.37
C ILE A 244 -10.12 -2.95 -6.67
N MET A 245 -10.60 -3.69 -5.66
CA MET A 245 -11.10 -5.05 -5.86
C MET A 245 -12.28 -5.09 -6.85
N LEU A 246 -13.23 -4.16 -6.75
CA LEU A 246 -14.36 -4.05 -7.68
C LEU A 246 -13.89 -3.84 -9.12
N ARG A 247 -12.91 -2.96 -9.34
CA ARG A 247 -12.34 -2.73 -10.67
C ARG A 247 -11.71 -4.01 -11.25
N GLU A 248 -10.93 -4.72 -10.45
CA GLU A 248 -10.31 -5.99 -10.86
C GLU A 248 -11.32 -7.13 -11.08
N ALA A 249 -12.49 -7.05 -10.46
CA ALA A 249 -13.59 -8.00 -10.62
C ALA A 249 -14.53 -7.66 -11.80
N GLY A 250 -14.28 -6.58 -12.54
CA GLY A 250 -15.17 -6.12 -13.63
C GLY A 250 -16.41 -5.36 -13.15
N LEU A 251 -16.45 -4.95 -11.88
CA LEU A 251 -17.58 -4.28 -11.23
C LEU A 251 -17.33 -2.76 -11.08
N GLU A 252 -16.70 -2.13 -12.07
CA GLU A 252 -16.24 -0.72 -12.00
C GLU A 252 -17.34 0.30 -11.72
N GLY A 253 -18.59 -0.01 -12.10
CA GLY A 253 -19.75 0.88 -11.96
C GLY A 253 -20.37 0.88 -10.56
N LEU A 254 -19.93 0.00 -9.66
CA LEU A 254 -20.53 -0.15 -8.35
C LEU A 254 -19.96 0.86 -7.36
N ALA A 255 -20.83 1.69 -6.78
CA ALA A 255 -20.45 2.65 -5.75
C ALA A 255 -20.18 1.94 -4.42
N VAL A 256 -19.14 2.37 -3.70
CA VAL A 256 -18.83 1.86 -2.36
C VAL A 256 -19.49 2.73 -1.30
N GLU A 257 -20.45 2.16 -0.60
CA GLU A 257 -21.01 2.76 0.62
C GLU A 257 -20.06 2.56 1.80
N ARG A 258 -19.93 3.58 2.66
CA ARG A 258 -19.01 3.53 3.81
C ARG A 258 -19.72 3.93 5.09
N GLU A 259 -19.71 3.04 6.07
CA GLU A 259 -20.05 3.33 7.46
C GLU A 259 -18.75 3.45 8.28
N PRO A 260 -18.40 4.63 8.81
CA PRO A 260 -17.22 4.77 9.66
C PRO A 260 -17.46 4.20 11.07
N VAL A 261 -16.38 3.95 11.81
CA VAL A 261 -16.46 3.51 13.21
C VAL A 261 -16.96 4.64 14.13
N VAL A 262 -16.59 5.88 13.80
CA VAL A 262 -17.06 7.11 14.43
C VAL A 262 -17.56 8.06 13.34
N ALA A 263 -18.66 8.77 13.57
CA ALA A 263 -19.25 9.63 12.55
C ALA A 263 -18.26 10.70 12.05
N ASP A 264 -18.25 11.00 10.74
CA ASP A 264 -17.28 11.94 10.17
C ASP A 264 -17.40 13.34 10.77
N ALA A 265 -18.63 13.80 11.02
CA ALA A 265 -18.87 15.10 11.68
C ALA A 265 -18.29 15.14 13.10
N TRP A 266 -18.38 14.02 13.84
CA TRP A 266 -17.75 13.90 15.15
C TRP A 266 -16.23 13.88 15.03
N ALA A 267 -15.67 13.13 14.07
CA ALA A 267 -14.24 13.04 13.85
C ALA A 267 -13.62 14.38 13.42
N ALA A 268 -14.34 15.20 12.63
CA ALA A 268 -13.91 16.55 12.26
C ALA A 268 -13.74 17.43 13.51
N ARG A 269 -14.74 17.48 14.39
CA ARG A 269 -14.67 18.20 15.67
C ARG A 269 -13.57 17.65 16.59
N ALA A 270 -13.43 16.33 16.65
CA ALA A 270 -12.44 15.69 17.52
C ALA A 270 -10.98 16.03 17.14
N ARG A 271 -10.70 16.29 15.85
CA ARG A 271 -9.36 16.72 15.39
C ARG A 271 -8.94 18.09 15.92
N GLU A 272 -9.90 18.93 16.30
CA GLU A 272 -9.64 20.25 16.91
C GLU A 272 -9.39 20.14 18.41
N ALA A 273 -9.66 18.99 19.03
CA ALA A 273 -9.43 18.78 20.44
C ALA A 273 -7.93 18.70 20.76
N ALA A 274 -7.55 19.19 21.94
CA ALA A 274 -6.17 19.10 22.43
C ALA A 274 -5.67 17.65 22.55
N ASN A 275 -6.59 16.69 22.78
CA ASN A 275 -6.29 15.27 22.85
C ASN A 275 -7.42 14.44 22.23
N VAL A 276 -7.19 13.95 21.00
CA VAL A 276 -8.13 13.09 20.26
C VAL A 276 -8.47 11.81 21.03
N MET A 277 -7.51 11.22 21.75
CA MET A 277 -7.73 9.99 22.53
C MET A 277 -8.66 10.21 23.71
N GLU A 278 -8.61 11.40 24.33
CA GLU A 278 -9.56 11.78 25.38
C GLU A 278 -10.96 11.95 24.79
N ALA A 279 -11.07 12.67 23.66
CA ALA A 279 -12.34 12.87 22.96
C ALA A 279 -12.99 11.54 22.58
N LEU A 280 -12.21 10.55 22.11
CA LEU A 280 -12.70 9.22 21.74
C LEU A 280 -13.49 8.50 22.84
N ARG A 281 -13.28 8.84 24.12
CA ARG A 281 -14.04 8.28 25.23
C ARG A 281 -15.54 8.58 25.15
N GLU A 282 -15.94 9.66 24.48
CA GLU A 282 -17.35 9.98 24.17
C GLU A 282 -18.04 8.84 23.39
N CYS A 283 -17.27 8.07 22.61
CA CYS A 283 -17.77 6.98 21.77
C CYS A 283 -17.77 5.60 22.46
N ASP A 284 -17.13 5.46 23.63
CA ASP A 284 -16.95 4.18 24.32
C ASP A 284 -18.27 3.54 24.74
N GLY A 285 -19.19 4.34 25.29
CA GLY A 285 -20.49 3.84 25.76
C GLY A 285 -21.35 3.26 24.62
N THR A 286 -21.29 3.87 23.43
CA THR A 286 -22.03 3.40 22.25
C THR A 286 -21.49 2.06 21.76
N TRP A 287 -20.17 1.92 21.66
CA TRP A 287 -19.55 0.67 21.22
C TRP A 287 -19.66 -0.43 22.25
N ARG A 288 -19.55 -0.13 23.55
CA ARG A 288 -19.79 -1.10 24.62
C ARG A 288 -21.18 -1.73 24.51
N ARG A 289 -22.24 -0.92 24.39
CA ARG A 289 -23.61 -1.42 24.21
C ARG A 289 -23.77 -2.26 22.94
N ARG A 290 -23.13 -1.86 21.84
CA ARG A 290 -23.13 -2.63 20.58
C ARG A 290 -22.52 -4.03 20.78
N PHE A 291 -21.38 -4.13 21.46
CA PHE A 291 -20.71 -5.41 21.72
C PHE A 291 -21.46 -6.27 22.74
N GLU A 292 -21.96 -5.69 23.84
CA GLU A 292 -22.76 -6.41 24.84
C GLU A 292 -24.01 -7.03 24.19
N SER A 293 -24.70 -6.29 23.31
CA SER A 293 -25.85 -6.79 22.55
C SER A 293 -25.49 -7.90 21.55
N ALA A 294 -24.29 -7.85 20.95
CA ALA A 294 -23.80 -8.89 20.05
C ALA A 294 -23.46 -10.17 20.83
N GLN A 295 -22.72 -10.03 21.93
CA GLN A 295 -22.31 -11.16 22.78
C GLN A 295 -23.51 -11.90 23.38
N ALA A 296 -24.55 -11.16 23.80
CA ALA A 296 -25.81 -11.76 24.27
C ALA A 296 -26.52 -12.64 23.22
N ALA A 297 -26.22 -12.42 21.93
CA ALA A 297 -26.71 -13.21 20.80
C ALA A 297 -25.72 -14.25 20.27
N GLY A 298 -24.57 -14.46 20.94
CA GLY A 298 -23.51 -15.35 20.44
C GLY A 298 -22.74 -14.78 19.23
N GLU A 299 -22.81 -13.47 19.02
CA GLU A 299 -22.21 -12.75 17.90
C GLU A 299 -21.12 -11.79 18.35
N THR A 300 -20.36 -11.26 17.40
CA THR A 300 -19.40 -10.16 17.60
C THR A 300 -19.47 -9.17 16.45
N TRP A 301 -18.85 -8.00 16.63
CA TRP A 301 -18.68 -7.03 15.56
C TRP A 301 -17.32 -7.17 14.91
N VAL A 302 -17.29 -7.03 13.59
CA VAL A 302 -16.09 -6.95 12.75
C VAL A 302 -16.23 -5.79 11.76
N TYR A 303 -15.13 -5.24 11.26
CA TYR A 303 -15.17 -4.25 10.19
C TYR A 303 -14.82 -4.91 8.85
N LEU A 304 -15.78 -4.98 7.93
CA LEU A 304 -15.63 -5.71 6.67
C LEU A 304 -15.81 -4.84 5.45
N ALA A 305 -15.13 -5.22 4.37
CA ALA A 305 -15.52 -4.91 3.01
C ALA A 305 -16.43 -6.02 2.48
N ARG A 306 -17.60 -5.67 1.95
CA ARG A 306 -18.58 -6.61 1.42
C ARG A 306 -19.06 -6.18 0.04
N VAL A 307 -19.23 -7.15 -0.84
CA VAL A 307 -19.90 -7.03 -2.13
C VAL A 307 -21.00 -8.08 -2.17
N GLY A 308 -22.17 -7.67 -2.64
CA GLY A 308 -23.31 -8.52 -2.94
C GLY A 308 -23.96 -8.08 -4.26
N PRO A 309 -25.11 -8.65 -4.63
CA PRO A 309 -25.83 -8.28 -5.85
C PRO A 309 -26.16 -6.78 -5.90
N GLY A 310 -25.44 -6.03 -6.74
CA GLY A 310 -25.67 -4.59 -6.94
C GLY A 310 -25.28 -3.71 -5.74
N GLU A 311 -24.58 -4.24 -4.74
CA GLU A 311 -24.17 -3.50 -3.55
C GLU A 311 -22.69 -3.70 -3.21
N ALA A 312 -22.01 -2.63 -2.82
CA ALA A 312 -20.69 -2.69 -2.23
C ALA A 312 -20.62 -1.76 -1.02
N ARG A 313 -20.20 -2.30 0.12
CA ARG A 313 -20.17 -1.57 1.39
C ARG A 313 -18.96 -1.92 2.22
N VAL A 314 -18.43 -0.92 2.92
CA VAL A 314 -17.49 -1.12 4.02
C VAL A 314 -18.11 -0.63 5.32
N GLY A 315 -17.95 -1.38 6.41
CA GLY A 315 -18.51 -0.97 7.68
C GLY A 315 -18.48 -2.05 8.76
N PRO A 316 -18.94 -1.71 9.98
CA PRO A 316 -19.17 -2.67 11.04
C PRO A 316 -20.27 -3.68 10.68
N VAL A 317 -20.05 -4.95 10.98
CA VAL A 317 -20.97 -6.06 10.70
C VAL A 317 -21.03 -6.97 11.92
N ARG A 318 -22.25 -7.40 12.30
CA ARG A 318 -22.45 -8.48 13.27
C ARG A 318 -22.31 -9.83 12.58
N LEU A 319 -21.54 -10.73 13.17
CA LEU A 319 -21.37 -12.11 12.72
C LEU A 319 -21.35 -13.05 13.92
N PRO A 320 -21.62 -14.36 13.73
CA PRO A 320 -21.35 -15.37 14.74
C PRO A 320 -19.92 -15.26 15.29
N ALA A 321 -19.74 -15.44 16.59
CA ALA A 321 -18.43 -15.28 17.24
C ALA A 321 -17.37 -16.28 16.76
N ASP A 322 -17.78 -17.41 16.20
CA ASP A 322 -16.93 -18.45 15.59
C ASP A 322 -16.67 -18.22 14.08
N SER A 323 -17.19 -17.13 13.51
CA SER A 323 -16.94 -16.77 12.11
C SER A 323 -15.44 -16.66 11.82
N PRO A 324 -14.95 -17.13 10.65
CA PRO A 324 -13.55 -16.98 10.28
C PRO A 324 -13.10 -15.50 10.24
N PHE A 325 -14.03 -14.57 10.03
CA PHE A 325 -13.76 -13.13 10.09
C PHE A 325 -13.68 -12.57 11.51
N ALA A 326 -14.24 -13.27 12.50
CA ALA A 326 -14.20 -12.90 13.92
C ALA A 326 -12.96 -13.47 14.64
N VAL A 327 -12.46 -14.61 14.18
CA VAL A 327 -11.35 -15.34 14.80
C VAL A 327 -9.98 -14.93 14.24
N THR A 328 -9.92 -13.99 13.27
CA THR A 328 -8.65 -13.44 12.77
C THR A 328 -7.90 -12.74 13.89
N GLY A 329 -6.94 -13.43 14.52
CA GLY A 329 -6.08 -12.87 15.54
C GLY A 329 -5.12 -11.82 14.96
N GLY A 330 -5.03 -10.66 15.61
CA GLY A 330 -4.06 -9.60 15.28
C GLY A 330 -4.46 -8.74 14.08
N SER A 331 -3.51 -8.47 13.17
CA SER A 331 -3.65 -7.58 12.01
C SER A 331 -3.83 -8.32 10.69
N GLY A 332 -4.26 -9.58 10.73
CA GLY A 332 -4.42 -10.44 9.57
C GLY A 332 -5.46 -9.91 8.58
N ASN A 333 -5.10 -9.86 7.30
CA ASN A 333 -6.05 -9.65 6.22
C ASN A 333 -6.57 -11.00 5.72
N ILE A 334 -7.87 -11.09 5.40
CA ILE A 334 -8.52 -12.27 4.81
C ILE A 334 -9.46 -11.85 3.69
#